data_AF-A0A2U8XCN5-F1
#
_entry.id   AF-A0A2U8XCN5-F1
#
_cell.length_a   1.000
_cell.length_b   1.000
_cell.length_c   1.000
_cell.angle_alpha   90.00
_cell.angle_beta   90.00
_cell.angle_gamma   90.00
#
_symmetry.space_group_name_H-M   'P 1'
#
loop_
_entity.id
_entity.type
_entity.pdbx_description
1 polymer ?
#
loop_
_entity_poly.entity_id
_entity_poly.type
_entity_poly.pdbx_seq_one_letter_code
_entity_poly.pdbx_strand_id
1 'polypeptide(L)' 'MSAHCHDCGHHAVVSTDRLPADLPIPDIALRLRCSTCQSKRIGVMMDMAAHYARLTAETGWKMDPKPWPGPDSKTPAPG' A
#
# COMPACT_ATOMS: atom_id res chain seq x y z
N MET A 1 -4.54 0.01 -7.75
CA MET A 1 -4.69 -0.73 -6.47
C MET A 1 -3.67 -1.86 -6.43
N SER A 2 -3.06 -2.12 -5.28
CA SER A 2 -2.10 -3.22 -5.11
C SER A 2 -2.83 -4.46 -4.58
N ALA A 3 -2.58 -5.63 -5.18
CA ALA A 3 -3.15 -6.91 -4.75
C ALA A 3 -2.04 -7.94 -4.52
N HIS A 4 -2.16 -8.72 -3.45
CA HIS A 4 -1.21 -9.78 -3.10
C HIS A 4 -1.93 -11.09 -2.77
N CYS A 5 -1.41 -12.20 -3.28
CA CYS A 5 -1.88 -13.53 -2.94
C CYS A 5 -1.16 -14.07 -1.71
N HIS A 6 -1.92 -14.46 -0.69
CA HIS A 6 -1.35 -15.01 0.55
C HIS A 6 -0.82 -16.44 0.40
N ASP A 7 -1.21 -17.18 -0.64
CA ASP A 7 -0.82 -18.59 -0.79
C ASP A 7 0.44 -18.77 -1.65
N CYS A 8 0.63 -17.95 -2.68
CA CYS A 8 1.80 -18.06 -3.58
C CYS A 8 2.70 -16.80 -3.61
N GLY A 9 2.33 -15.74 -2.89
CA GLY A 9 3.09 -14.49 -2.85
C GLY A 9 3.00 -13.64 -4.13
N HIS A 10 2.22 -14.06 -5.13
CA HIS A 10 2.05 -13.29 -6.37
C HIS A 10 1.48 -11.90 -6.08
N HIS A 11 2.14 -10.88 -6.61
CA HIS A 11 1.78 -9.47 -6.47
C HIS A 11 1.43 -8.89 -7.85
N ALA A 12 0.40 -8.04 -7.88
CA ALA A 12 0.00 -7.32 -9.07
C ALA A 12 -0.61 -5.96 -8.71
N VAL A 13 -0.40 -4.97 -9.59
CA VAL A 13 -1.17 -3.73 -9.59
C VAL A 13 -2.37 -3.91 -10.52
N VAL A 14 -3.56 -3.72 -9.99
CA VAL A 14 -4.82 -3.83 -10.73
C VAL A 14 -5.49 -2.46 -10.85
N SER A 15 -6.00 -2.15 -12.04
CA SER A 15 -6.83 -0.96 -12.27
C SER A 15 -8.17 -1.12 -11.56
N THR A 16 -8.60 -0.04 -10.91
CA THR A 16 -9.92 0.07 -10.26
C THR A 16 -10.90 0.88 -11.07
N ASP A 17 -10.52 1.35 -12.26
CA ASP A 17 -11.30 2.31 -13.07
C ASP A 17 -12.63 1.72 -13.55
N ARG A 18 -12.71 0.39 -13.60
CA ARG A 18 -13.91 -0.37 -13.99
C ARG A 18 -14.78 -0.78 -12.81
N LEU A 19 -14.36 -0.47 -11.58
CA LEU A 19 -15.14 -0.75 -10.39
C LEU A 19 -16.10 0.42 -10.13
N PRO A 20 -17.33 0.16 -9.67
CA PRO A 20 -18.23 1.22 -9.24
C PRO A 20 -17.57 2.06 -8.14
N ALA A 21 -17.73 3.38 -8.19
CA ALA A 21 -17.19 4.29 -7.19
C ALA A 21 -17.73 3.98 -5.77
N ASP A 22 -18.97 3.50 -5.68
CA ASP A 22 -19.65 3.15 -4.42
C ASP A 22 -19.38 1.72 -3.94
N LEU A 23 -18.45 0.99 -4.57
CA LEU A 23 -18.14 -0.37 -4.15
C LEU A 23 -17.32 -0.32 -2.84
N PRO A 24 -17.88 -0.79 -1.70
CA PRO A 24 -17.17 -0.69 -0.43
C PRO A 24 -15.95 -1.60 -0.42
N ILE A 25 -14.87 -1.12 0.19
CA ILE A 25 -13.78 -2.00 0.64
C ILE A 25 -14.35 -2.77 1.85
N PRO A 26 -14.38 -4.12 1.87
CA PRO A 26 -13.45 -5.08 1.27
C PRO A 26 -13.94 -5.84 0.02
N ASP A 27 -15.11 -5.52 -0.54
CA ASP A 27 -15.79 -6.33 -1.55
C ASP A 27 -15.02 -6.48 -2.86
N ILE A 28 -14.09 -5.58 -3.13
CA ILE A 28 -13.16 -5.66 -4.27
C ILE A 28 -12.27 -6.90 -4.15
N ALA A 29 -11.74 -7.19 -2.96
CA ALA A 29 -10.85 -8.33 -2.75
C ALA A 29 -11.55 -9.67 -2.99
N LEU A 30 -12.83 -9.76 -2.64
CA LEU A 30 -13.65 -10.97 -2.80
C LEU A 30 -13.87 -11.35 -4.27
N ARG A 31 -13.72 -10.40 -5.19
CA ARG A 31 -13.88 -10.62 -6.64
C ARG A 31 -12.58 -11.06 -7.32
N LEU A 32 -11.45 -11.01 -6.62
CA LEU A 32 -10.15 -11.35 -7.19
C LEU A 32 -9.82 -12.83 -7.01
N ARG A 33 -9.09 -13.36 -7.99
CA ARG A 33 -8.49 -14.69 -7.94
C ARG A 33 -7.05 -14.58 -8.44
N CYS A 34 -6.13 -15.26 -7.77
CA CYS A 34 -4.74 -15.29 -8.22
C CYS A 34 -4.66 -15.97 -9.59
N SER A 35 -4.12 -15.28 -10.59
CA SER A 35 -3.89 -15.85 -11.93
C SER A 35 -2.91 -17.03 -11.92
N THR A 36 -1.98 -17.05 -10.96
CA THR A 36 -0.93 -18.08 -10.85
C THR A 36 -1.41 -19.35 -10.15
N CYS A 37 -2.01 -19.23 -8.95
CA CYS A 37 -2.39 -20.38 -8.13
C CYS A 37 -3.91 -20.59 -7.95
N GLN A 38 -4.74 -19.72 -8.56
CA GLN A 38 -6.21 -19.78 -8.48
C GLN A 38 -6.81 -19.58 -7.07
N SER A 39 -6.01 -19.21 -6.07
CA SER A 39 -6.48 -18.89 -4.73
C SER A 39 -7.36 -17.62 -4.69
N LYS A 40 -8.29 -17.59 -3.73
CA LYS A 40 -9.12 -16.43 -3.36
C LYS A 40 -8.59 -15.69 -2.12
N ARG A 41 -7.51 -16.15 -1.50
CA ARG A 41 -6.89 -15.48 -0.34
C ARG A 41 -6.06 -14.30 -0.83
N ILE A 42 -6.75 -13.23 -1.23
CA ILE A 42 -6.16 -12.01 -1.79
C ILE A 42 -6.32 -10.87 -0.81
N GLY A 43 -5.21 -10.23 -0.44
CA GLY A 43 -5.23 -8.96 0.25
C GLY A 43 -5.07 -7.81 -0.74
N VAL A 44 -5.82 -6.73 -0.53
CA VAL A 44 -5.77 -5.53 -1.37
C VAL A 44 -5.41 -4.31 -0.54
N MET A 45 -4.59 -3.43 -1.09
CA MET A 45 -4.23 -2.15 -0.49
C MET A 45 -4.21 -1.04 -1.56
N MET A 46 -4.18 0.21 -1.12
CA MET A 46 -3.87 1.32 -2.02
C MET A 46 -2.51 1.08 -2.68
N ASP A 47 -2.37 1.48 -3.95
CA ASP A 47 -1.06 1.53 -4.57
C ASP A 47 -0.29 2.71 -3.97
N MET A 48 0.50 2.44 -2.93
CA MET A 48 1.23 3.46 -2.20
C MET A 48 2.29 4.14 -3.07
N ALA A 49 2.88 3.44 -4.05
CA ALA A 49 3.85 4.04 -4.95
C ALA A 49 3.19 5.11 -5.83
N ALA A 50 2.05 4.77 -6.45
CA ALA A 50 1.28 5.74 -7.23
C ALA A 50 0.74 6.88 -6.35
N HIS A 51 0.31 6.58 -5.11
CA HIS A 51 -0.15 7.58 -4.15
C HIS A 51 0.94 8.60 -3.81
N TYR A 52 2.14 8.14 -3.47
CA TYR A 52 3.26 9.04 -3.16
C TYR A 52 3.74 9.81 -4.39
N ALA A 53 3.78 9.18 -5.56
CA ALA A 53 4.11 9.88 -6.80
C ALA A 53 3.15 11.05 -7.07
N ARG A 54 1.84 10.83 -6.88
CA ARG A 54 0.82 11.89 -6.97
C ARG A 54 1.04 12.97 -5.91
N LEU A 55 1.21 12.58 -4.64
CA LEU A 55 1.40 13.51 -3.53
C LEU A 55 2.63 14.42 -3.75
N THR A 56 3.75 13.84 -4.21
CA THR A 56 4.97 14.58 -4.55
C THR A 56 4.73 15.53 -5.74
N ALA A 57 4.00 15.11 -6.77
CA ALA A 57 3.71 15.96 -7.92
C ALA A 57 2.80 17.15 -7.56
N GLU A 58 1.79 16.93 -6.71
CA GLU A 58 0.79 17.95 -6.36
C GLU A 58 1.29 18.94 -5.30
N THR A 59 2.08 18.47 -4.34
CA THR A 59 2.42 19.27 -3.14
C THR A 59 3.92 19.50 -2.97
N GLY A 60 4.76 18.81 -3.75
CA GLY A 60 6.21 18.76 -3.52
C GLY A 60 6.62 17.97 -2.28
N TRP A 61 5.66 17.40 -1.53
CA TRP A 61 5.92 16.62 -0.32
C TRP A 61 6.72 15.35 -0.65
N LYS A 62 7.73 15.06 0.16
CA LYS A 62 8.57 13.87 0.06
C LYS A 62 8.52 13.10 1.36
N MET A 63 8.58 11.77 1.25
CA MET A 63 8.81 10.92 2.41
C MET A 63 10.23 11.15 2.91
N ASP A 64 10.38 11.94 3.97
CA ASP A 64 11.64 12.03 4.71
C ASP A 64 11.68 10.88 5.73
N PRO A 65 12.48 9.81 5.50
CA PRO A 65 12.66 8.78 6.50
C PRO A 65 13.30 9.42 7.72
N LYS A 66 12.57 9.50 8.83
CA LYS A 66 13.15 9.95 10.10
C LYS A 66 14.26 8.96 10.47
N PRO A 67 15.51 9.43 10.66
CA PRO A 67 16.55 8.54 11.16
C PRO A 67 16.08 7.99 12.51
N TRP A 68 16.05 6.67 12.63
CA TRP A 68 15.83 6.04 13.92
C TRP A 68 16.93 6.53 14.87
N PRO A 69 16.60 7.01 16.07
CA PRO A 69 17.62 7.33 17.06
C PRO A 69 18.42 6.07 17.33
N GLY A 70 19.73 6.12 17.04
CA GLY A 70 20.65 5.07 17.45
C GLY A 70 20.68 4.93 18.97
N PRO A 71 21.22 3.82 19.51
CA PRO A 71 21.23 3.52 20.94
C PRO A 71 21.85 4.62 21.83
N ASP A 72 22.61 5.55 21.23
CA ASP A 72 23.29 6.64 21.93
C ASP A 72 22.54 7.98 21.94
N SER A 73 21.28 8.01 21.48
CA SER A 73 20.46 9.23 21.42
C SER A 73 19.94 9.62 22.82
N LYS A 74 20.84 10.11 23.69
CA LYS A 74 20.44 10.75 24.95
C LYS A 74 20.01 12.18 24.66
N THR A 75 18.71 12.44 24.68
CA THR A 75 18.19 13.81 24.83
C THR A 75 18.67 14.36 26.18
N PRO A 76 19.44 15.45 26.26
CA PRO A 76 19.71 16.09 27.54
C PRO A 76 18.41 16.69 28.07
N ALA A 77 18.09 16.42 29.33
CA ALA A 77 16.98 17.08 30.02
C ALA A 77 17.25 18.59 30.13
N PRO A 78 16.24 19.47 30.00
CA PRO A 78 16.41 20.89 30.29
C PRO A 78 16.69 21.07 31.79
N GLY A 79 17.78 21.77 32.11
CA GLY A 79 18.14 22.20 33.46
C GLY A 79 17.44 23.47 33.89
#